data_AF-A0A9D4T4W9-F1
#
_entry.id   AF-A0A9D4T4W9-F1
#
_cell.length_a   1.000
_cell.length_b   1.000
_cell.length_c   1.000
_cell.angle_alpha   90.00
_cell.angle_beta   90.00
_cell.angle_gamma   90.00
#
_symmetry.space_group_name_H-M   'P 1'
#
loop_
_entity.id
_entity.type
_entity.pdbx_description
1 polymer ?
#
loop_
_entity_poly.entity_id
_entity_poly.type
_entity_poly.pdbx_seq_one_letter_code
_entity_poly.pdbx_strand_id
1 'polypeptide(L)'
;MNRKTESAIAVYRKRKDTKENKKSAKIPNARSPGTPGKVADKKRQRHKRKCSTTPQQNGKMRKQEQCAVYESVNGSTSSDDSEAAKPIVSGGSELAAERCFDWLIQPVERDRFFRELWEKKPMLVRRHQRDFYQGLMSCDQLDRILRERSLFFTENIDLTTYEGGRRETHNPEGRAHAAVVWDAFQKGCSVRLLNPQTYSRAVWRLCSVLQEFFGSFVGANMYLTPAGSQGFAPHYDDIEAFVVQLEGRKCWRLYAPMDPSEELPRFSINFSSEEVGDPILEAVLEPGDLLYFPRGIIHQAYTPDDTHSLHLTLSTYQRNTWGDLFEKMIPQAVKLAMEEDVEYRKSLPRGYLNYMGVVNSDVPSKAREAFLDKVRHLVEKLVNYCPVDAAVDQNGKARLHEALPPLLSQEERRRSVHSGERWHRGQVMHVQELDPDAQVRLARRNAVRMVVEEEEVRLYHSFDNSRRYKGRDPQWIVLGDDQAPAVEALVLAYPGYVKVDDLPLDNPVDRLELASLLYDKGILVTKQPLEIADD
;
A
#
# COMPACT_ATOMS: atom_id res chain seq x y z
N MET A 1 -18.21 30.12 -11.38
CA MET A 1 -17.05 31.03 -11.50
C MET A 1 -15.79 30.19 -11.32
N ASN A 2 -15.06 29.92 -12.40
CA ASN A 2 -13.78 29.21 -12.35
C ASN A 2 -12.71 30.11 -11.73
N ARG A 3 -12.52 30.03 -10.41
CA ARG A 3 -11.18 30.28 -9.87
C ARG A 3 -10.32 29.14 -10.41
N LYS A 4 -9.35 29.45 -11.29
CA LYS A 4 -8.27 28.51 -11.59
C LYS A 4 -7.71 28.05 -10.24
N THR A 5 -7.80 26.76 -9.94
CA THR A 5 -7.14 26.17 -8.78
C THR A 5 -5.64 26.45 -8.96
N GLU A 6 -5.13 27.42 -8.20
CA GLU A 6 -3.69 27.67 -8.12
C GLU A 6 -3.05 26.42 -7.49
N SER A 7 -1.90 25.97 -8.02
CA SER A 7 -1.24 24.78 -7.47
C SER A 7 -0.94 24.99 -5.98
N ALA A 8 -0.95 23.90 -5.20
CA ALA A 8 -0.65 23.97 -3.76
C ALA A 8 0.68 24.68 -3.46
N ILE A 9 1.65 24.59 -4.39
CA ILE A 9 2.95 25.27 -4.32
C ILE A 9 2.80 26.78 -4.54
N ALA A 10 1.96 27.22 -5.48
CA ALA A 10 1.67 28.64 -5.69
C ALA A 10 0.93 29.25 -4.48
N VAL A 11 0.02 28.50 -3.86
CA VAL A 11 -0.66 28.89 -2.63
C VAL A 11 0.32 28.96 -1.44
N TYR A 12 1.23 27.99 -1.33
CA TYR A 12 2.31 27.99 -0.35
C TYR A 12 3.20 29.23 -0.48
N ARG A 13 3.72 29.51 -1.69
CA ARG A 13 4.57 30.68 -1.97
C ARG A 13 3.88 31.99 -1.59
N LYS A 14 2.63 32.19 -2.01
CA LYS A 14 1.83 33.36 -1.61
C LYS A 14 1.68 33.49 -0.09
N ARG A 15 1.40 32.39 0.62
CA ARG A 15 1.25 32.41 2.09
C ARG A 15 2.55 32.78 2.78
N LYS A 16 3.69 32.28 2.29
CA LYS A 16 5.02 32.62 2.79
C LYS A 16 5.34 34.10 2.55
N ASP A 17 5.15 34.59 1.32
CA ASP A 17 5.37 36.00 0.96
C ASP A 17 4.50 36.94 1.81
N THR A 18 3.25 36.56 2.08
CA THR A 18 2.33 37.35 2.91
C THR A 18 2.76 37.38 4.38
N LYS A 19 3.36 36.30 4.90
CA LYS A 19 3.90 36.23 6.26
C LYS A 19 5.24 36.96 6.39
N GLU A 20 6.12 36.86 5.40
CA GLU A 20 7.39 37.59 5.35
C GLU A 20 7.17 39.09 5.26
N ASN A 21 6.25 39.55 4.41
CA ASN A 21 5.82 40.95 4.35
C ASN A 21 5.21 41.45 5.67
N LYS A 22 4.55 40.58 6.45
CA LYS A 22 4.07 40.92 7.80
C LYS A 22 5.18 40.93 8.86
N LYS A 23 6.29 40.20 8.65
CA LYS A 23 7.47 40.21 9.54
C LYS A 23 8.41 41.39 9.27
N SER A 24 8.57 41.79 8.00
CA SER A 24 9.39 42.95 7.61
C SER A 24 8.74 44.31 7.89
N ALA A 25 7.43 44.34 8.19
CA ALA A 25 6.70 45.56 8.59
C ALA A 25 6.79 45.92 10.10
N LYS A 26 7.76 45.39 10.86
CA LYS A 26 7.95 45.74 12.29
C LYS A 26 9.37 46.23 12.61
N ILE A 27 9.52 47.49 12.99
CA ILE A 27 10.71 48.10 13.64
C ILE A 27 10.23 49.19 14.63
N PRO A 28 10.97 49.63 15.69
CA PRO A 28 11.49 48.92 16.87
C PRO A 28 11.04 49.53 18.23
N ASN A 29 11.52 48.88 19.31
CA ASN A 29 11.76 49.36 20.69
C ASN A 29 10.63 49.39 21.74
N ALA A 30 10.82 48.55 22.78
CA ALA A 30 10.80 48.98 24.18
C ALA A 30 11.60 47.99 25.06
N ARG A 31 12.54 48.52 25.86
CA ARG A 31 13.31 47.84 26.93
C ARG A 31 12.39 47.53 28.12
N SER A 32 12.53 46.42 28.85
CA SER A 32 13.29 46.21 30.12
C SER A 32 12.58 45.05 30.90
N PRO A 33 13.01 44.59 32.09
CA PRO A 33 14.33 44.15 32.63
C PRO A 33 14.28 42.75 33.32
N GLY A 34 15.43 42.21 33.77
CA GLY A 34 15.50 41.34 34.98
C GLY A 34 16.01 39.88 34.87
N THR A 35 17.28 39.68 35.21
CA THR A 35 18.08 38.46 35.56
C THR A 35 17.56 37.63 36.77
N PRO A 36 18.20 36.52 37.26
CA PRO A 36 19.26 35.61 36.74
C PRO A 36 19.04 34.08 37.01
N GLY A 37 19.95 33.21 36.55
CA GLY A 37 20.25 31.92 37.21
C GLY A 37 20.81 30.78 36.33
N LYS A 38 22.12 30.49 36.45
CA LYS A 38 22.82 29.29 35.92
C LYS A 38 22.97 28.22 37.02
N VAL A 39 23.51 27.04 36.62
CA VAL A 39 24.10 25.90 37.38
C VAL A 39 23.21 24.64 37.31
N ALA A 40 23.62 23.40 37.00
CA ALA A 40 24.92 22.74 36.85
C ALA A 40 24.85 21.48 35.95
N ASP A 41 26.03 21.15 35.41
CA ASP A 41 26.47 19.89 34.80
C ASP A 41 26.59 18.73 35.81
N LYS A 42 26.30 17.47 35.39
CA LYS A 42 26.89 16.24 35.98
C LYS A 42 27.09 15.12 34.94
N LYS A 43 28.36 14.87 34.63
CA LYS A 43 28.93 13.65 34.00
C LYS A 43 28.95 12.46 34.97
N ARG A 44 28.94 11.22 34.41
CA ARG A 44 29.70 9.98 34.78
C ARG A 44 28.83 8.72 34.66
N GLN A 45 29.31 7.52 34.34
CA GLN A 45 30.49 6.98 33.64
C GLN A 45 30.17 5.48 33.42
N ARG A 46 30.67 4.92 32.31
CA ARG A 46 30.57 3.49 31.94
C ARG A 46 31.49 2.61 32.79
N HIS A 47 31.08 1.37 33.04
CA HIS A 47 31.98 0.27 33.43
C HIS A 47 31.88 -0.93 32.49
N LYS A 48 33.05 -1.41 32.05
CA LYS A 48 33.33 -2.69 31.38
C LYS A 48 33.71 -3.74 32.43
N ARG A 49 33.47 -5.03 32.17
CA ARG A 49 34.29 -6.15 32.69
C ARG A 49 34.25 -7.37 31.74
N LYS A 50 35.44 -7.92 31.44
CA LYS A 50 35.74 -9.25 30.85
C LYS A 50 35.69 -10.31 32.01
N CYS A 51 35.83 -11.65 31.91
CA CYS A 51 36.46 -12.59 30.96
C CYS A 51 36.14 -14.07 31.36
N SER A 52 36.37 -15.02 30.43
CA SER A 52 36.83 -16.43 30.61
C SER A 52 35.80 -17.48 31.10
N THR A 53 35.76 -18.77 30.72
CA THR A 53 36.76 -19.79 30.30
C THR A 53 36.09 -20.97 29.51
N THR A 54 36.90 -21.82 28.83
CA THR A 54 36.54 -23.12 28.17
C THR A 54 37.12 -24.30 28.98
N PRO A 55 36.71 -25.59 28.78
CA PRO A 55 37.48 -26.54 27.91
C PRO A 55 36.63 -27.67 27.21
N GLN A 56 36.94 -28.09 25.95
CA GLN A 56 37.50 -29.40 25.45
C GLN A 56 36.78 -30.73 25.90
N GLN A 57 36.60 -31.84 25.16
CA GLN A 57 37.25 -32.43 23.95
C GLN A 57 36.53 -33.75 23.47
N ASN A 58 36.89 -34.21 22.24
CA ASN A 58 36.86 -35.58 21.64
C ASN A 58 35.50 -36.22 21.25
N GLY A 59 35.26 -36.85 20.09
CA GLY A 59 36.07 -37.29 18.95
C GLY A 59 35.76 -38.77 18.60
N LYS A 60 35.32 -39.10 17.36
CA LYS A 60 35.71 -40.32 16.58
C LYS A 60 34.94 -40.48 15.26
N MET A 61 35.71 -40.70 14.19
CA MET A 61 35.29 -41.21 12.87
C MET A 61 35.15 -42.74 12.88
N ARG A 62 34.33 -43.30 11.97
CA ARG A 62 34.67 -44.48 11.16
C ARG A 62 33.79 -44.60 9.90
N LYS A 63 34.49 -44.73 8.76
CA LYS A 63 34.13 -45.24 7.41
C LYS A 63 33.69 -46.73 7.49
N GLN A 64 33.17 -47.47 6.51
CA GLN A 64 32.81 -47.45 5.07
C GLN A 64 31.95 -48.74 4.88
N GLU A 65 31.09 -48.98 3.88
CA GLU A 65 31.38 -49.43 2.49
C GLU A 65 30.01 -49.79 1.83
N GLN A 66 29.65 -49.23 0.64
CA GLN A 66 29.63 -49.84 -0.72
C GLN A 66 28.45 -50.81 -1.00
N CYS A 67 27.79 -50.91 -2.16
CA CYS A 67 27.83 -50.38 -3.56
C CYS A 67 26.43 -50.70 -4.17
N ALA A 68 25.89 -50.13 -5.27
CA ALA A 68 26.40 -49.89 -6.62
C ALA A 68 25.56 -48.76 -7.32
N VAL A 69 26.16 -47.74 -7.97
CA VAL A 69 26.49 -47.57 -9.42
C VAL A 69 25.23 -47.72 -10.31
N TYR A 70 24.76 -46.69 -11.04
CA TYR A 70 25.31 -46.20 -12.32
C TYR A 70 25.29 -44.66 -12.52
N GLU A 71 26.46 -44.20 -12.98
CA GLU A 71 26.91 -43.03 -13.76
C GLU A 71 26.18 -41.67 -13.81
N SER A 72 27.01 -40.66 -13.56
CA SER A 72 26.86 -39.21 -13.55
C SER A 72 27.05 -38.54 -14.91
N VAL A 73 26.47 -37.35 -15.10
CA VAL A 73 27.24 -36.14 -15.45
C VAL A 73 26.62 -34.91 -14.73
N ASN A 74 27.46 -34.26 -13.91
CA ASN A 74 27.23 -32.98 -13.20
C ASN A 74 26.98 -31.81 -14.18
N GLY A 75 26.37 -30.68 -13.87
CA GLY A 75 25.91 -30.04 -12.65
C GLY A 75 25.76 -28.55 -12.97
N SER A 76 24.69 -27.89 -12.52
CA SER A 76 24.61 -26.42 -12.52
C SER A 76 23.57 -25.94 -11.52
N THR A 77 24.02 -25.04 -10.65
CA THR A 77 23.23 -24.18 -9.77
C THR A 77 21.98 -23.64 -10.47
N SER A 78 20.81 -23.83 -9.85
CA SER A 78 19.51 -23.36 -10.34
C SER A 78 19.46 -21.83 -10.33
N SER A 79 19.70 -21.22 -11.49
CA SER A 79 19.32 -19.85 -11.81
C SER A 79 17.85 -19.84 -12.22
N ASP A 80 16.96 -19.52 -11.27
CA ASP A 80 15.59 -19.09 -11.56
C ASP A 80 15.63 -17.65 -12.12
N ASP A 81 16.02 -17.51 -13.39
CA ASP A 81 15.88 -16.28 -14.17
C ASP A 81 15.71 -16.68 -15.64
N SER A 82 14.50 -17.08 -16.01
CA SER A 82 14.10 -17.18 -17.42
C SER A 82 12.77 -16.46 -17.65
N GLU A 83 12.78 -15.13 -17.49
CA GLU A 83 11.77 -14.28 -18.11
C GLU A 83 12.21 -13.94 -19.53
N ALA A 84 11.57 -14.58 -20.51
CA ALA A 84 11.74 -14.25 -21.92
C ALA A 84 11.34 -12.77 -22.15
N ALA A 85 12.34 -11.97 -22.52
CA ALA A 85 12.20 -10.57 -22.85
C ALA A 85 11.18 -10.36 -23.99
N LYS A 86 10.09 -9.65 -23.70
CA LYS A 86 9.25 -8.96 -24.68
C LYS A 86 9.50 -7.45 -24.59
N PRO A 87 9.44 -6.72 -25.71
CA PRO A 87 10.14 -5.45 -25.90
C PRO A 87 9.58 -4.28 -25.08
N ILE A 88 10.45 -3.30 -24.87
CA ILE A 88 10.26 -2.05 -24.14
C ILE A 88 8.90 -1.42 -24.45
N VAL A 89 8.04 -1.35 -23.44
CA VAL A 89 6.74 -0.72 -23.50
C VAL A 89 6.93 0.80 -23.48
N SER A 90 6.53 1.49 -24.54
CA SER A 90 6.58 2.94 -24.70
C SER A 90 5.51 3.70 -23.87
N GLY A 91 5.25 3.30 -22.62
CA GLY A 91 4.16 3.85 -21.80
C GLY A 91 4.40 3.84 -20.29
N GLY A 92 5.65 3.71 -19.83
CA GLY A 92 5.97 3.64 -18.40
C GLY A 92 5.37 2.43 -17.68
N SER A 93 5.44 2.43 -16.36
CA SER A 93 4.82 1.43 -15.48
C SER A 93 3.29 1.51 -15.42
N GLU A 94 2.67 2.66 -15.70
CA GLU A 94 1.21 2.82 -15.75
C GLU A 94 0.60 1.91 -16.83
N LEU A 95 1.18 1.87 -18.04
CA LEU A 95 0.75 0.96 -19.09
C LEU A 95 1.00 -0.52 -18.75
N ALA A 96 2.06 -0.82 -17.98
CA ALA A 96 2.30 -2.17 -17.49
C ALA A 96 1.25 -2.59 -16.44
N ALA A 97 0.83 -1.65 -15.58
CA ALA A 97 -0.21 -1.85 -14.59
C ALA A 97 -1.58 -2.09 -15.24
N GLU A 98 -1.92 -1.28 -16.24
CA GLU A 98 -3.08 -1.48 -17.10
C GLU A 98 -3.12 -2.88 -17.73
N ARG A 99 -2.02 -3.29 -18.40
CA ARG A 99 -1.93 -4.62 -19.02
C ARG A 99 -2.01 -5.76 -18.01
N CYS A 100 -1.47 -5.56 -16.81
CA CYS A 100 -1.56 -6.54 -15.73
C CYS A 100 -3.00 -6.72 -15.26
N PHE A 101 -3.75 -5.62 -15.11
CA PHE A 101 -5.17 -5.69 -14.80
C PHE A 101 -5.98 -6.33 -15.92
N ASP A 102 -5.73 -5.93 -17.18
CA ASP A 102 -6.38 -6.52 -18.35
C ASP A 102 -6.13 -8.04 -18.42
N TRP A 103 -4.89 -8.48 -18.18
CA TRP A 103 -4.55 -9.91 -18.06
C TRP A 103 -5.33 -10.59 -16.93
N LEU A 104 -5.47 -9.94 -15.76
CA LEU A 104 -6.16 -10.51 -14.62
C LEU A 104 -7.63 -10.81 -14.93
N ILE A 105 -8.33 -9.91 -15.63
CA ILE A 105 -9.78 -10.00 -15.87
C ILE A 105 -10.20 -10.50 -17.25
N GLN A 106 -9.26 -10.74 -18.17
CA GLN A 106 -9.58 -11.18 -19.54
C GLN A 106 -10.51 -12.42 -19.52
N PRO A 107 -11.47 -12.55 -20.45
CA PRO A 107 -11.69 -11.71 -21.63
C PRO A 107 -12.55 -10.47 -21.35
N VAL A 108 -12.85 -10.16 -20.10
CA VAL A 108 -13.67 -8.98 -19.78
C VAL A 108 -12.86 -7.72 -20.06
N GLU A 109 -13.42 -6.84 -20.89
CA GLU A 109 -12.80 -5.54 -21.17
C GLU A 109 -12.83 -4.64 -19.93
N ARG A 110 -11.70 -3.98 -19.66
CA ARG A 110 -11.54 -3.08 -18.51
C ARG A 110 -12.62 -2.02 -18.40
N ASP A 111 -12.94 -1.33 -19.50
CA ASP A 111 -13.96 -0.28 -19.50
C ASP A 111 -15.35 -0.82 -19.16
N ARG A 112 -15.65 -2.03 -19.63
CA ARG A 112 -16.88 -2.73 -19.28
C ARG A 112 -16.89 -3.10 -17.79
N PHE A 113 -15.79 -3.63 -17.27
CA PHE A 113 -15.66 -3.98 -15.86
C PHE A 113 -15.97 -2.79 -14.95
N PHE A 114 -15.33 -1.64 -15.14
CA PHE A 114 -15.57 -0.47 -14.29
C PHE A 114 -16.95 0.16 -14.47
N ARG A 115 -17.50 0.11 -15.68
CA ARG A 115 -18.82 0.68 -15.94
C ARG A 115 -19.95 -0.18 -15.37
N GLU A 116 -19.85 -1.50 -15.45
CA GLU A 116 -20.97 -2.43 -15.23
C GLU A 116 -20.84 -3.30 -13.98
N LEU A 117 -19.61 -3.58 -13.52
CA LEU A 117 -19.33 -4.63 -12.51
C LEU A 117 -18.71 -4.07 -11.23
N TRP A 118 -17.70 -3.20 -11.35
CA TRP A 118 -17.00 -2.59 -10.22
C TRP A 118 -17.97 -1.90 -9.25
N GLU A 119 -17.89 -2.24 -7.96
CA GLU A 119 -18.76 -1.75 -6.89
C GLU A 119 -20.27 -2.01 -7.13
N LYS A 120 -20.62 -2.96 -8.00
CA LYS A 120 -22.03 -3.21 -8.39
C LYS A 120 -22.42 -4.68 -8.32
N LYS A 121 -21.66 -5.56 -8.97
CA LYS A 121 -22.09 -6.95 -9.18
C LYS A 121 -20.91 -7.93 -9.17
N PRO A 122 -21.11 -9.16 -8.66
CA PRO A 122 -20.13 -10.22 -8.81
C PRO A 122 -19.84 -10.56 -10.28
N MET A 123 -18.63 -11.02 -10.54
CA MET A 123 -18.17 -11.47 -11.85
C MET A 123 -17.40 -12.78 -11.71
N LEU A 124 -17.81 -13.80 -12.45
CA LEU A 124 -17.09 -15.06 -12.58
C LEU A 124 -16.50 -15.16 -13.99
N VAL A 125 -15.18 -15.35 -14.08
CA VAL A 125 -14.48 -15.71 -15.31
C VAL A 125 -14.05 -17.16 -15.21
N ARG A 126 -14.68 -18.01 -16.02
CA ARG A 126 -14.24 -19.41 -16.21
C ARG A 126 -13.18 -19.45 -17.31
N ARG A 127 -11.95 -19.78 -16.96
CA ARG A 127 -10.84 -19.75 -17.92
C ARG A 127 -10.67 -21.04 -18.70
N HIS A 128 -11.01 -22.18 -18.08
CA HIS A 128 -10.68 -23.50 -18.63
C HIS A 128 -9.18 -23.66 -18.97
N GLN A 129 -8.31 -22.93 -18.26
CA GLN A 129 -6.86 -22.93 -18.43
C GLN A 129 -6.19 -23.06 -17.06
N ARG A 130 -5.85 -24.30 -16.68
CA ARG A 130 -5.40 -24.63 -15.32
C ARG A 130 -4.06 -24.02 -14.93
N ASP A 131 -3.19 -23.78 -15.90
CA ASP A 131 -1.85 -23.22 -15.72
C ASP A 131 -1.82 -21.68 -15.78
N PHE A 132 -2.98 -21.02 -15.92
CA PHE A 132 -3.06 -19.57 -16.12
C PHE A 132 -2.37 -18.75 -15.01
N TYR A 133 -2.45 -19.21 -13.76
CA TYR A 133 -1.81 -18.57 -12.59
C TYR A 133 -0.55 -19.30 -12.11
N GLN A 134 0.03 -20.18 -12.94
CA GLN A 134 1.21 -20.95 -12.57
C GLN A 134 2.36 -20.03 -12.12
N GLY A 135 3.00 -20.39 -11.00
CA GLY A 135 4.13 -19.65 -10.44
C GLY A 135 3.75 -18.53 -9.46
N LEU A 136 2.47 -18.18 -9.32
CA LEU A 136 2.04 -17.13 -8.38
C LEU A 136 2.20 -17.56 -6.92
N MET A 137 1.56 -18.68 -6.55
CA MET A 137 1.63 -19.31 -5.24
C MET A 137 1.24 -20.80 -5.36
N SER A 138 1.76 -21.67 -4.49
CA SER A 138 1.48 -23.12 -4.46
C SER A 138 1.61 -23.69 -3.05
N CYS A 139 1.10 -24.91 -2.83
CA CYS A 139 1.29 -25.63 -1.57
C CYS A 139 2.78 -25.88 -1.25
N ASP A 140 3.59 -26.20 -2.25
CA ASP A 140 5.05 -26.37 -2.09
C ASP A 140 5.73 -25.08 -1.65
N GLN A 141 5.32 -23.94 -2.22
CA GLN A 141 5.83 -22.64 -1.78
C GLN A 141 5.41 -22.32 -0.34
N LEU A 142 4.18 -22.68 0.07
CA LEU A 142 3.74 -22.54 1.46
C LEU A 142 4.60 -23.39 2.41
N ASP A 143 4.81 -24.67 2.11
CA ASP A 143 5.66 -25.56 2.94
C ASP A 143 7.07 -24.98 3.10
N ARG A 144 7.69 -24.54 2.00
CA ARG A 144 9.00 -23.89 2.03
C ARG A 144 9.00 -22.64 2.92
N ILE A 145 7.99 -21.77 2.80
CA ILE A 145 7.88 -20.56 3.63
C ILE A 145 7.78 -20.93 5.12
N LEU A 146 6.95 -21.91 5.48
CA LEU A 146 6.79 -22.38 6.86
C LEU A 146 8.09 -22.93 7.47
N ARG A 147 8.95 -23.54 6.64
CA ARG A 147 10.25 -24.10 7.08
C ARG A 147 11.36 -23.06 7.15
N GLU A 148 11.47 -22.19 6.14
CA GLU A 148 12.60 -21.28 5.97
C GLU A 148 12.40 -19.92 6.66
N ARG A 149 11.15 -19.53 6.95
CA ARG A 149 10.83 -18.25 7.57
C ARG A 149 10.35 -18.42 9.01
N SER A 150 10.40 -17.32 9.76
CA SER A 150 9.83 -17.24 11.10
C SER A 150 8.43 -16.67 10.98
N LEU A 151 7.45 -17.56 10.82
CA LEU A 151 6.02 -17.24 10.84
C LEU A 151 5.43 -17.51 12.23
N PHE A 152 4.52 -16.66 12.68
CA PHE A 152 3.82 -16.80 13.95
C PHE A 152 2.31 -16.97 13.70
N PHE A 153 1.66 -17.76 14.54
CA PHE A 153 0.21 -17.84 14.55
C PHE A 153 -0.40 -16.48 14.92
N THR A 154 -1.59 -16.19 14.40
CA THR A 154 -2.32 -14.91 14.56
C THR A 154 -1.66 -13.71 13.86
N GLU A 155 -0.32 -13.65 13.77
CA GLU A 155 0.40 -12.61 13.01
C GLU A 155 0.47 -12.94 11.52
N ASN A 156 0.74 -14.21 11.18
CA ASN A 156 1.01 -14.61 9.81
C ASN A 156 0.17 -15.81 9.36
N ILE A 157 -0.07 -16.78 10.25
CA ILE A 157 -0.85 -17.99 9.95
C ILE A 157 -2.06 -18.04 10.85
N ASP A 158 -3.23 -18.32 10.28
CA ASP A 158 -4.40 -18.75 11.03
C ASP A 158 -4.83 -20.15 10.64
N LEU A 159 -5.31 -20.90 11.62
CA LEU A 159 -5.93 -22.20 11.48
C LEU A 159 -7.40 -22.08 11.87
N THR A 160 -8.31 -22.40 10.94
CA THR A 160 -9.76 -22.20 11.18
C THR A 160 -10.60 -23.36 10.68
N THR A 161 -11.72 -23.59 11.35
CA THR A 161 -12.80 -24.48 10.91
C THR A 161 -14.14 -23.77 10.98
N TYR A 162 -15.09 -24.23 10.17
CA TYR A 162 -16.49 -23.89 10.27
C TYR A 162 -17.33 -25.17 10.22
N GLU A 163 -17.82 -25.58 11.37
CA GLU A 163 -18.56 -26.83 11.54
C GLU A 163 -19.77 -26.58 12.44
N GLY A 164 -20.91 -27.22 12.13
CA GLY A 164 -22.13 -27.07 12.92
C GLY A 164 -22.60 -25.61 13.07
N GLY A 165 -22.36 -24.77 12.07
CA GLY A 165 -22.74 -23.35 12.08
C GLY A 165 -21.78 -22.44 12.88
N ARG A 166 -20.68 -22.97 13.44
CA ARG A 166 -19.75 -22.22 14.31
C ARG A 166 -18.36 -22.12 13.69
N ARG A 167 -17.82 -20.89 13.64
CA ARG A 167 -16.44 -20.62 13.22
C ARG A 167 -15.49 -20.68 14.40
N GLU A 168 -14.43 -21.46 14.28
CA GLU A 168 -13.42 -21.63 15.32
C GLU A 168 -12.03 -21.24 14.82
N THR A 169 -11.18 -20.77 15.73
CA THR A 169 -9.76 -20.49 15.48
C THR A 169 -8.93 -21.38 16.38
N HIS A 170 -8.02 -22.13 15.77
CA HIS A 170 -7.22 -23.16 16.43
C HIS A 170 -5.75 -22.75 16.55
N ASN A 171 -5.48 -21.45 16.56
CA ASN A 171 -4.13 -20.90 16.61
C ASN A 171 -3.45 -21.23 17.95
N PRO A 172 -2.35 -22.03 17.95
CA PRO A 172 -1.49 -22.15 19.10
C PRO A 172 -0.73 -20.85 19.37
N GLU A 173 -0.11 -20.72 20.54
CA GLU A 173 0.82 -19.63 20.80
C GLU A 173 2.15 -19.83 20.06
N GLY A 174 2.76 -18.73 19.59
CA GLY A 174 4.12 -18.73 19.08
C GLY A 174 4.25 -19.12 17.61
N ARG A 175 5.34 -19.85 17.29
CA ARG A 175 5.81 -20.07 15.91
C ARG A 175 4.96 -21.10 15.17
N ALA A 176 4.53 -20.76 13.96
CA ALA A 176 3.82 -21.63 13.04
C ALA A 176 4.79 -22.58 12.31
N HIS A 177 5.26 -23.60 13.02
CA HIS A 177 6.10 -24.65 12.43
C HIS A 177 5.29 -25.50 11.44
N ALA A 178 5.91 -25.85 10.30
CA ALA A 178 5.28 -26.65 9.25
C ALA A 178 4.58 -27.91 9.78
N ALA A 179 5.23 -28.67 10.66
CA ALA A 179 4.66 -29.89 11.24
C ALA A 179 3.33 -29.66 11.99
N VAL A 180 3.21 -28.54 12.71
CA VAL A 180 1.99 -28.18 13.46
C VAL A 180 0.88 -27.74 12.51
N VAL A 181 1.23 -26.93 11.50
CA VAL A 181 0.28 -26.47 10.49
C VAL A 181 -0.27 -27.64 9.66
N TRP A 182 0.59 -28.58 9.26
CA TRP A 182 0.18 -29.75 8.48
C TRP A 182 -0.63 -30.76 9.28
N ASP A 183 -0.32 -30.96 10.56
CA ASP A 183 -1.15 -31.77 11.46
C ASP A 183 -2.57 -31.18 11.60
N ALA A 184 -2.68 -29.86 11.78
CA ALA A 184 -3.97 -29.19 11.82
C ALA A 184 -4.73 -29.29 10.49
N PHE A 185 -4.04 -29.12 9.35
CA PHE A 185 -4.63 -29.29 8.02
C PHE A 185 -5.19 -30.70 7.80
N GLN A 186 -4.44 -31.74 8.21
CA GLN A 186 -4.92 -33.13 8.15
C GLN A 186 -6.13 -33.39 9.05
N LYS A 187 -6.30 -32.60 10.11
CA LYS A 187 -7.47 -32.62 11.01
C LYS A 187 -8.63 -31.76 10.51
N GLY A 188 -8.60 -31.28 9.27
CA GLY A 188 -9.71 -30.54 8.64
C GLY A 188 -9.59 -29.01 8.71
N CYS A 189 -8.56 -28.46 9.37
CA CYS A 189 -8.39 -27.01 9.47
C CYS A 189 -8.00 -26.39 8.13
N SER A 190 -8.67 -25.29 7.77
CA SER A 190 -8.16 -24.36 6.77
C SER A 190 -6.95 -23.61 7.30
N VAL A 191 -5.96 -23.41 6.43
CA VAL A 191 -4.76 -22.62 6.69
C VAL A 191 -4.88 -21.30 5.93
N ARG A 192 -4.82 -20.17 6.63
CA ARG A 192 -4.74 -18.83 6.05
C ARG A 192 -3.35 -18.26 6.25
N LEU A 193 -2.67 -17.90 5.17
CA LEU A 193 -1.44 -17.10 5.21
C LEU A 193 -1.77 -15.63 4.91
N LEU A 194 -1.55 -14.80 5.92
CA LEU A 194 -1.70 -13.35 5.85
C LEU A 194 -0.51 -12.73 5.12
N ASN A 195 -0.79 -11.78 4.22
CA ASN A 195 0.22 -11.01 3.49
C ASN A 195 1.31 -11.86 2.79
N PRO A 196 0.94 -12.84 1.92
CA PRO A 196 1.90 -13.71 1.22
C PRO A 196 2.87 -12.92 0.34
N GLN A 197 2.52 -11.70 -0.08
CA GLN A 197 3.43 -10.75 -0.73
C GLN A 197 4.66 -10.38 0.10
N THR A 198 4.70 -10.68 1.41
CA THR A 198 5.90 -10.53 2.25
C THR A 198 6.97 -11.58 1.91
N TYR A 199 6.54 -12.76 1.48
CA TYR A 199 7.40 -13.94 1.33
C TYR A 199 7.54 -14.37 -0.13
N SER A 200 6.48 -14.26 -0.95
CA SER A 200 6.51 -14.57 -2.38
C SER A 200 6.81 -13.33 -3.23
N ARG A 201 7.87 -13.41 -4.04
CA ARG A 201 8.22 -12.35 -5.01
C ARG A 201 7.17 -12.21 -6.12
N ALA A 202 6.58 -13.32 -6.56
CA ALA A 202 5.54 -13.32 -7.59
C ALA A 202 4.27 -12.61 -7.10
N VAL A 203 3.83 -12.90 -5.87
CA VAL A 203 2.68 -12.20 -5.27
C VAL A 203 3.00 -10.73 -5.03
N TRP A 204 4.20 -10.39 -4.54
CA TRP A 204 4.63 -8.99 -4.43
C TRP A 204 4.58 -8.26 -5.77
N ARG A 205 5.09 -8.86 -6.84
CA ARG A 205 5.03 -8.28 -8.19
C ARG A 205 3.59 -8.00 -8.60
N LEU A 206 2.69 -8.98 -8.47
CA LEU A 206 1.29 -8.82 -8.85
C LEU A 206 0.63 -7.70 -8.04
N CYS A 207 0.73 -7.74 -6.70
CA CYS A 207 0.14 -6.72 -5.83
C CYS A 207 0.75 -5.33 -6.10
N SER A 208 2.07 -5.20 -6.23
CA SER A 208 2.75 -3.92 -6.47
C SER A 208 2.39 -3.30 -7.81
N VAL A 209 2.10 -4.11 -8.84
CA VAL A 209 1.70 -3.61 -10.16
C VAL A 209 0.21 -3.25 -10.15
N LEU A 210 -0.64 -4.07 -9.54
CA LEU A 210 -2.06 -3.75 -9.41
C LEU A 210 -2.31 -2.54 -8.49
N GLN A 211 -1.48 -2.30 -7.46
CA GLN A 211 -1.61 -1.09 -6.62
C GLN A 211 -1.40 0.19 -7.43
N GLU A 212 -0.54 0.13 -8.45
CA GLU A 212 -0.31 1.24 -9.37
C GLU A 212 -1.53 1.48 -10.25
N PHE A 213 -2.16 0.42 -10.72
CA PHE A 213 -3.40 0.49 -11.47
C PHE A 213 -4.55 1.09 -10.63
N PHE A 214 -4.75 0.59 -9.41
CA PHE A 214 -5.88 1.02 -8.56
C PHE A 214 -5.65 2.35 -7.83
N GLY A 215 -4.41 2.84 -7.74
CA GLY A 215 -4.07 3.99 -6.90
C GLY A 215 -4.37 3.76 -5.40
N SER A 216 -4.43 2.50 -4.98
CA SER A 216 -4.76 2.06 -3.63
C SER A 216 -3.93 0.83 -3.28
N PHE A 217 -3.71 0.59 -1.99
CA PHE A 217 -2.99 -0.60 -1.55
C PHE A 217 -3.69 -1.86 -2.07
N VAL A 218 -2.90 -2.80 -2.60
CA VAL A 218 -3.36 -4.13 -2.98
C VAL A 218 -2.70 -5.14 -2.05
N GLY A 219 -3.52 -5.73 -1.19
CA GLY A 219 -3.14 -6.82 -0.31
C GLY A 219 -3.44 -8.18 -0.93
N ALA A 220 -3.01 -9.23 -0.23
CA ALA A 220 -3.39 -10.58 -0.53
C ALA A 220 -3.56 -11.39 0.74
N ASN A 221 -4.46 -12.37 0.71
CA ASN A 221 -4.49 -13.50 1.64
C ASN A 221 -4.52 -14.79 0.84
N MET A 222 -3.78 -15.80 1.31
CA MET A 222 -3.80 -17.14 0.72
C MET A 222 -4.57 -18.07 1.63
N TYR A 223 -5.45 -18.88 1.05
CA TYR A 223 -6.30 -19.83 1.77
C TYR A 223 -6.13 -21.23 1.21
N LEU A 224 -5.72 -22.15 2.06
CA LEU A 224 -5.61 -23.57 1.78
C LEU A 224 -6.63 -24.32 2.64
N THR A 225 -7.58 -25.01 2.02
CA THR A 225 -8.65 -25.76 2.72
C THR A 225 -8.60 -27.22 2.30
N PRO A 226 -8.65 -28.19 3.25
CA PRO A 226 -8.66 -29.60 2.93
C PRO A 226 -9.99 -30.03 2.29
N ALA A 227 -9.99 -31.23 1.72
CA ALA A 227 -11.19 -31.82 1.11
C ALA A 227 -12.32 -31.98 2.11
N GLY A 228 -13.57 -31.78 1.67
CA GLY A 228 -14.77 -31.98 2.47
C GLY A 228 -14.93 -31.02 3.66
N SER A 229 -14.22 -29.89 3.70
CA SER A 229 -14.27 -28.96 4.82
C SER A 229 -14.54 -27.50 4.43
N GLN A 230 -14.93 -26.71 5.43
CA GLN A 230 -15.15 -25.27 5.35
C GLN A 230 -14.35 -24.58 6.46
N GLY A 231 -13.70 -23.47 6.13
CA GLY A 231 -12.83 -22.75 7.07
C GLY A 231 -13.45 -21.53 7.75
N PHE A 232 -14.45 -20.90 7.11
CA PHE A 232 -14.97 -19.59 7.50
C PHE A 232 -16.50 -19.61 7.42
N ALA A 233 -17.14 -18.89 8.33
CA ALA A 233 -18.59 -18.62 8.30
C ALA A 233 -18.95 -17.73 7.10
N PRO A 234 -20.23 -17.63 6.71
CA PRO A 234 -20.69 -16.54 5.84
C PRO A 234 -20.28 -15.18 6.40
N HIS A 235 -19.71 -14.31 5.56
CA HIS A 235 -19.29 -12.96 5.94
C HIS A 235 -19.23 -12.07 4.71
N TYR A 236 -19.23 -10.75 4.90
CA TYR A 236 -18.72 -9.83 3.89
C TYR A 236 -17.47 -9.12 4.42
N ASP A 237 -16.64 -8.65 3.49
CA ASP A 237 -15.45 -7.86 3.80
C ASP A 237 -15.65 -6.37 3.47
N ASP A 238 -14.74 -5.54 3.97
CA ASP A 238 -14.65 -4.09 3.74
C ASP A 238 -13.74 -3.71 2.55
N ILE A 239 -13.51 -4.66 1.63
CA ILE A 239 -12.61 -4.54 0.48
C ILE A 239 -13.24 -5.03 -0.81
N GLU A 240 -12.71 -4.56 -1.93
CA GLU A 240 -13.00 -5.11 -3.24
C GLU A 240 -12.14 -6.37 -3.44
N ALA A 241 -12.79 -7.51 -3.70
CA ALA A 241 -12.14 -8.82 -3.68
C ALA A 241 -12.00 -9.43 -5.08
N PHE A 242 -10.80 -9.94 -5.38
CA PHE A 242 -10.54 -10.79 -6.54
C PHE A 242 -9.96 -12.13 -6.08
N VAL A 243 -10.76 -13.18 -6.12
CA VAL A 243 -10.38 -14.55 -5.80
C VAL A 243 -9.77 -15.21 -7.03
N VAL A 244 -8.52 -15.61 -6.90
CA VAL A 244 -7.69 -16.28 -7.91
C VAL A 244 -7.54 -17.74 -7.50
N GLN A 245 -8.20 -18.66 -8.20
CA GLN A 245 -8.14 -20.09 -7.87
C GLN A 245 -6.86 -20.71 -8.43
N LEU A 246 -6.04 -21.32 -7.55
CA LEU A 246 -4.68 -21.77 -7.87
C LEU A 246 -4.56 -23.30 -7.96
N GLU A 247 -5.11 -24.02 -7.00
CA GLU A 247 -5.07 -25.49 -6.97
C GLU A 247 -6.42 -26.06 -6.50
N GLY A 248 -6.70 -27.29 -6.92
CA GLY A 248 -7.89 -28.02 -6.48
C GLY A 248 -9.19 -27.30 -6.86
N ARG A 249 -10.25 -27.46 -6.05
CA ARG A 249 -11.58 -26.89 -6.36
C ARG A 249 -12.27 -26.36 -5.12
N LYS A 250 -13.06 -25.30 -5.27
CA LYS A 250 -13.87 -24.75 -4.16
C LYS A 250 -15.25 -24.33 -4.64
N CYS A 251 -16.29 -24.73 -3.91
CA CYS A 251 -17.64 -24.25 -4.15
C CYS A 251 -17.84 -22.94 -3.41
N TRP A 252 -18.16 -21.89 -4.14
CA TRP A 252 -18.43 -20.54 -3.65
C TRP A 252 -19.92 -20.24 -3.74
N ARG A 253 -20.45 -19.63 -2.67
CA ARG A 253 -21.78 -19.05 -2.62
C ARG A 253 -21.67 -17.57 -2.28
N LEU A 254 -22.26 -16.72 -3.11
CA LEU A 254 -22.37 -15.29 -2.90
C LEU A 254 -23.83 -14.91 -2.68
N TYR A 255 -24.09 -13.95 -1.80
CA TYR A 255 -25.41 -13.46 -1.45
C TYR A 255 -25.42 -11.93 -1.54
N ALA A 256 -26.58 -11.36 -1.85
CA ALA A 256 -26.77 -9.92 -1.80
C ALA A 256 -26.66 -9.42 -0.34
N PRO A 257 -26.35 -8.12 -0.11
CA PRO A 257 -26.49 -7.50 1.20
C PRO A 257 -27.90 -7.70 1.75
N MET A 258 -28.04 -7.86 3.07
CA MET A 258 -29.35 -8.15 3.70
C MET A 258 -30.27 -6.94 3.69
N ASP A 259 -29.69 -5.75 3.78
CA ASP A 259 -30.38 -4.46 3.72
C ASP A 259 -29.62 -3.51 2.77
N PRO A 260 -30.30 -2.62 2.03
CA PRO A 260 -29.63 -1.63 1.18
C PRO A 260 -28.60 -0.74 1.90
N SER A 261 -28.73 -0.53 3.21
CA SER A 261 -27.75 0.21 4.01
C SER A 261 -26.43 -0.55 4.25
N GLU A 262 -26.42 -1.86 4.00
CA GLU A 262 -25.22 -2.71 4.03
C GLU A 262 -24.50 -2.77 2.67
N GLU A 263 -25.02 -2.09 1.64
CA GLU A 263 -24.33 -1.96 0.35
C GLU A 263 -23.05 -1.13 0.52
N LEU A 264 -21.94 -1.66 -0.01
CA LEU A 264 -20.61 -1.03 0.03
C LEU A 264 -20.13 -0.64 1.46
N PRO A 265 -20.15 -1.57 2.44
CA PRO A 265 -19.92 -1.26 3.85
C PRO A 265 -18.47 -0.83 4.10
N ARG A 266 -18.26 -0.09 5.19
CA ARG A 266 -16.92 0.39 5.61
C ARG A 266 -16.16 -0.59 6.51
N PHE A 267 -16.82 -1.62 7.03
CA PHE A 267 -16.28 -2.57 8.02
C PHE A 267 -16.82 -3.97 7.74
N SER A 268 -16.06 -5.03 8.02
CA SER A 268 -16.46 -6.44 7.81
C SER A 268 -17.37 -6.97 8.93
N ILE A 269 -18.26 -7.91 8.60
CA ILE A 269 -19.19 -8.58 9.55
C ILE A 269 -19.34 -10.09 9.21
N ASN A 270 -19.51 -10.93 10.24
CA ASN A 270 -19.85 -12.36 10.09
C ASN A 270 -21.34 -12.60 10.30
N PHE A 271 -21.86 -13.63 9.63
CA PHE A 271 -23.24 -14.10 9.71
C PHE A 271 -23.27 -15.60 10.03
N SER A 272 -24.40 -16.04 10.58
CA SER A 272 -24.80 -17.43 10.67
C SER A 272 -25.38 -17.93 9.33
N SER A 273 -25.42 -19.25 9.15
CA SER A 273 -26.01 -19.84 7.94
C SER A 273 -27.53 -19.64 7.83
N GLU A 274 -28.20 -19.33 8.95
CA GLU A 274 -29.65 -19.09 9.00
C GLU A 274 -30.01 -17.64 8.64
N GLU A 275 -29.06 -16.72 8.79
CA GLU A 275 -29.25 -15.30 8.45
C GLU A 275 -29.12 -15.05 6.94
N VAL A 276 -28.35 -15.87 6.22
CA VAL A 276 -28.14 -15.66 4.78
C VAL A 276 -29.28 -16.26 3.96
N GLY A 277 -29.78 -15.48 3.00
CA GLY A 277 -30.85 -15.91 2.08
C GLY A 277 -30.35 -16.83 0.95
N ASP A 278 -31.03 -16.80 -0.19
CA ASP A 278 -30.62 -17.58 -1.36
C ASP A 278 -29.37 -16.98 -2.04
N PRO A 279 -28.44 -17.82 -2.52
CA PRO A 279 -27.24 -17.33 -3.19
C PRO A 279 -27.59 -16.68 -4.54
N ILE A 280 -27.07 -15.48 -4.77
CA ILE A 280 -27.13 -14.79 -6.08
C ILE A 280 -26.13 -15.38 -7.08
N LEU A 281 -25.12 -16.11 -6.59
CA LEU A 281 -24.18 -16.88 -7.38
C LEU A 281 -23.73 -18.11 -6.59
N GLU A 282 -23.82 -19.28 -7.20
CA GLU A 282 -23.22 -20.52 -6.70
C GLU A 282 -22.38 -21.15 -7.81
N ALA A 283 -21.08 -21.38 -7.56
CA ALA A 283 -20.17 -21.93 -8.55
C ALA A 283 -19.00 -22.68 -7.92
N VAL A 284 -18.56 -23.76 -8.58
CA VAL A 284 -17.28 -24.41 -8.28
C VAL A 284 -16.19 -23.73 -9.10
N LEU A 285 -15.19 -23.16 -8.43
CA LEU A 285 -13.99 -22.62 -9.07
C LEU A 285 -12.95 -23.72 -9.27
N GLU A 286 -12.30 -23.70 -10.42
CA GLU A 286 -11.16 -24.57 -10.77
C GLU A 286 -9.90 -23.73 -11.02
N PRO A 287 -8.69 -24.33 -11.06
CA PRO A 287 -7.46 -23.58 -11.27
C PRO A 287 -7.53 -22.74 -12.56
N GLY A 288 -7.14 -21.47 -12.45
CA GLY A 288 -7.27 -20.50 -13.52
C GLY A 288 -8.53 -19.63 -13.45
N ASP A 289 -9.57 -20.03 -12.73
CA ASP A 289 -10.77 -19.18 -12.63
C ASP A 289 -10.54 -17.93 -11.76
N LEU A 290 -11.26 -16.86 -12.09
CA LEU A 290 -11.31 -15.62 -11.34
C LEU A 290 -12.74 -15.34 -10.87
N LEU A 291 -12.91 -15.03 -9.59
CA LEU A 291 -14.16 -14.53 -9.04
C LEU A 291 -13.93 -13.13 -8.43
N TYR A 292 -14.62 -12.12 -8.94
CA TYR A 292 -14.67 -10.77 -8.36
C TYR A 292 -16.02 -10.55 -7.67
N PHE A 293 -16.01 -9.83 -6.56
CA PHE A 293 -17.21 -9.26 -5.95
C PHE A 293 -16.87 -8.00 -5.13
N PRO A 294 -17.79 -7.02 -5.10
CA PRO A 294 -17.59 -5.81 -4.32
C PRO A 294 -17.75 -6.05 -2.81
N ARG A 295 -17.21 -5.13 -2.01
CA ARG A 295 -17.42 -5.13 -0.55
C ARG A 295 -18.92 -5.14 -0.22
N GLY A 296 -19.31 -5.88 0.81
CA GLY A 296 -20.72 -6.07 1.20
C GLY A 296 -21.41 -7.28 0.57
N ILE A 297 -20.83 -7.90 -0.46
CA ILE A 297 -21.31 -9.21 -0.92
C ILE A 297 -20.94 -10.27 0.12
N ILE A 298 -21.98 -10.82 0.76
CA ILE A 298 -21.81 -11.92 1.70
C ILE A 298 -21.35 -13.13 0.91
N HIS A 299 -20.37 -13.85 1.43
CA HIS A 299 -19.80 -15.00 0.77
C HIS A 299 -19.39 -16.08 1.76
N GLN A 300 -19.44 -17.32 1.28
CA GLN A 300 -18.84 -18.47 1.93
C GLN A 300 -18.34 -19.46 0.88
N ALA A 301 -17.37 -20.29 1.28
CA ALA A 301 -16.80 -21.28 0.38
C ALA A 301 -16.43 -22.58 1.11
N TYR A 302 -16.83 -23.71 0.54
CA TYR A 302 -16.53 -25.05 1.03
C TYR A 302 -15.80 -25.85 -0.05
N THR A 303 -14.97 -26.80 0.38
CA THR A 303 -14.20 -27.64 -0.53
C THR A 303 -14.94 -28.96 -0.77
N PRO A 304 -15.04 -29.45 -2.02
CA PRO A 304 -15.58 -30.78 -2.31
C PRO A 304 -14.81 -31.91 -1.59
N ASP A 305 -15.43 -33.09 -1.48
CA ASP A 305 -14.88 -34.23 -0.71
C ASP A 305 -13.63 -34.88 -1.34
N ASP A 306 -13.34 -34.61 -2.61
CA ASP A 306 -12.34 -35.36 -3.39
C ASP A 306 -11.03 -34.58 -3.68
N THR A 307 -10.94 -33.32 -3.28
CA THR A 307 -9.75 -32.49 -3.55
C THR A 307 -9.61 -31.37 -2.54
N HIS A 308 -8.40 -30.88 -2.29
CA HIS A 308 -8.20 -29.64 -1.52
C HIS A 308 -8.57 -28.41 -2.35
N SER A 309 -8.44 -27.22 -1.77
CA SER A 309 -8.46 -25.96 -2.51
C SER A 309 -7.33 -25.05 -2.05
N LEU A 310 -6.63 -24.44 -3.00
CA LEU A 310 -5.75 -23.29 -2.77
C LEU A 310 -6.23 -22.12 -3.61
N HIS A 311 -6.45 -20.96 -2.98
CA HIS A 311 -6.70 -19.72 -3.70
C HIS A 311 -5.98 -18.54 -3.04
N LEU A 312 -5.85 -17.46 -3.80
CA LEU A 312 -5.37 -16.18 -3.33
C LEU A 312 -6.46 -15.14 -3.54
N THR A 313 -6.82 -14.42 -2.47
CA THR A 313 -7.74 -13.28 -2.56
C THR A 313 -6.90 -12.02 -2.61
N LEU A 314 -6.88 -11.34 -3.76
CA LEU A 314 -6.35 -9.99 -3.89
C LEU A 314 -7.43 -9.03 -3.37
N SER A 315 -7.02 -8.06 -2.56
CA SER A 315 -7.95 -7.10 -1.95
C SER A 315 -7.47 -5.67 -2.12
N THR A 316 -8.39 -4.74 -2.36
CA THR A 316 -8.07 -3.30 -2.48
C THR A 316 -9.24 -2.42 -2.03
N TYR A 317 -9.06 -1.10 -2.10
CA TYR A 317 -10.10 -0.09 -1.84
C TYR A 317 -10.64 -0.02 -0.40
N GLN A 318 -9.95 -0.62 0.57
CA GLN A 318 -10.29 -0.44 1.98
C GLN A 318 -10.26 1.05 2.37
N ARG A 319 -11.37 1.58 2.88
CA ARG A 319 -11.50 3.00 3.32
C ARG A 319 -10.95 4.00 2.30
N ASN A 320 -11.37 3.82 1.05
CA ASN A 320 -11.05 4.70 -0.07
C ASN A 320 -12.31 5.26 -0.73
N THR A 321 -13.23 5.80 0.09
CA THR A 321 -14.53 6.33 -0.35
C THR A 321 -14.55 7.86 -0.39
N TRP A 322 -15.58 8.43 -1.02
CA TRP A 322 -15.89 9.86 -0.91
C TRP A 322 -16.05 10.31 0.55
N GLY A 323 -16.63 9.47 1.41
CA GLY A 323 -16.75 9.76 2.84
C GLY A 323 -15.39 9.90 3.52
N ASP A 324 -14.44 9.01 3.23
CA ASP A 324 -13.08 9.07 3.79
C ASP A 324 -12.33 10.33 3.33
N LEU A 325 -12.55 10.80 2.10
CA LEU A 325 -12.00 12.07 1.62
C LEU A 325 -12.64 13.26 2.36
N PHE A 326 -13.96 13.25 2.56
CA PHE A 326 -14.68 14.30 3.27
C PHE A 326 -14.30 14.38 4.75
N GLU A 327 -14.03 13.25 5.40
CA GLU A 327 -13.51 13.18 6.77
C GLU A 327 -12.17 13.94 6.92
N LYS A 328 -11.35 14.00 5.87
CA LYS A 328 -10.11 14.79 5.83
C LYS A 328 -10.35 16.25 5.43
N MET A 329 -11.23 16.48 4.46
CA MET A 329 -11.46 17.78 3.83
C MET A 329 -12.25 18.75 4.72
N ILE A 330 -13.39 18.30 5.27
CA ILE A 330 -14.34 19.17 5.97
C ILE A 330 -13.73 19.83 7.22
N PRO A 331 -12.99 19.11 8.09
CA PRO A 331 -12.35 19.76 9.25
C PRO A 331 -11.36 20.87 8.85
N GLN A 332 -10.65 20.70 7.73
CA GLN A 332 -9.74 21.72 7.22
C GLN A 332 -10.50 22.90 6.60
N ALA A 333 -11.58 22.64 5.86
CA ALA A 333 -12.45 23.67 5.31
C ALA A 333 -13.01 24.58 6.40
N VAL A 334 -13.45 24.00 7.53
CA VAL A 334 -13.96 24.77 8.68
C VAL A 334 -12.86 25.64 9.30
N LYS A 335 -11.64 25.12 9.46
CA LYS A 335 -10.50 25.91 9.96
C LYS A 335 -10.20 27.10 9.06
N LEU A 336 -10.12 26.88 7.74
CA LEU A 336 -9.89 27.95 6.76
C LEU A 336 -11.01 28.99 6.77
N ALA A 337 -12.28 28.54 6.81
CA ALA A 337 -13.43 29.44 6.90
C ALA A 337 -13.37 30.30 8.18
N MET A 338 -12.98 29.74 9.31
CA MET A 338 -12.80 30.48 10.56
C MET A 338 -11.64 31.49 10.51
N GLU A 339 -10.61 31.27 9.69
CA GLU A 339 -9.50 32.21 9.51
C GLU A 339 -9.91 33.39 8.61
N GLU A 340 -10.63 33.12 7.53
CA GLU A 340 -10.89 34.09 6.47
C GLU A 340 -12.21 34.84 6.62
N ASP A 341 -13.20 34.24 7.29
CA ASP A 341 -14.58 34.72 7.27
C ASP A 341 -15.16 34.96 8.66
N VAL A 342 -15.51 36.21 8.93
CA VAL A 342 -16.05 36.63 10.23
C VAL A 342 -17.37 35.95 10.55
N GLU A 343 -18.13 35.51 9.56
CA GLU A 343 -19.42 34.88 9.77
C GLU A 343 -19.31 33.56 10.55
N TYR A 344 -18.27 32.76 10.28
CA TYR A 344 -17.95 31.53 11.02
C TYR A 344 -17.36 31.82 12.41
N ARG A 345 -16.93 33.06 12.67
CA ARG A 345 -16.44 33.52 13.98
C ARG A 345 -17.51 34.15 14.86
N LYS A 346 -18.71 34.45 14.32
CA LYS A 346 -19.80 35.03 15.10
C LYS A 346 -20.30 34.02 16.15
N SER A 347 -20.60 34.52 17.34
CA SER A 347 -21.14 33.69 18.43
C SER A 347 -22.50 33.09 18.07
N LEU A 348 -22.78 31.90 18.61
CA LEU A 348 -24.11 31.31 18.55
C LEU A 348 -25.14 32.21 19.28
N PRO A 349 -26.44 32.16 18.91
CA PRO A 349 -27.48 32.88 19.62
C PRO A 349 -27.55 32.51 21.10
N ARG A 350 -27.78 33.49 21.98
CA ARG A 350 -28.02 33.24 23.41
C ARG A 350 -29.27 32.37 23.56
N GLY A 351 -29.18 31.35 24.42
CA GLY A 351 -30.32 30.46 24.68
C GLY A 351 -30.64 29.47 23.56
N TYR A 352 -29.74 29.25 22.58
CA TYR A 352 -29.97 28.27 21.51
C TYR A 352 -30.30 26.86 22.03
N LEU A 353 -29.80 26.51 23.21
CA LEU A 353 -30.10 25.26 23.91
C LEU A 353 -31.58 25.08 24.29
N ASN A 354 -32.37 26.17 24.32
CA ASN A 354 -33.80 26.12 24.65
C ASN A 354 -34.68 25.69 23.47
N TYR A 355 -34.14 25.67 22.24
CA TYR A 355 -34.90 25.31 21.03
C TYR A 355 -34.12 24.41 20.05
N MET A 356 -32.86 24.11 20.35
CA MET A 356 -32.04 23.11 19.66
C MET A 356 -31.73 21.92 20.59
N GLY A 357 -31.23 20.81 20.03
CA GLY A 357 -30.96 19.57 20.77
C GLY A 357 -32.10 18.56 20.71
N VAL A 358 -31.83 17.33 21.16
CA VAL A 358 -32.73 16.17 21.01
C VAL A 358 -34.10 16.41 21.65
N VAL A 359 -34.15 17.00 22.84
CA VAL A 359 -35.40 17.33 23.56
C VAL A 359 -36.29 18.29 22.77
N ASN A 360 -35.71 19.15 21.94
CA ASN A 360 -36.42 20.17 21.15
C ASN A 360 -36.56 19.77 19.67
N SER A 361 -36.33 18.50 19.30
CA SER A 361 -36.26 18.06 17.90
C SER A 361 -37.59 18.24 17.16
N ASP A 362 -38.69 17.95 17.85
CA ASP A 362 -40.07 17.99 17.31
C ASP A 362 -40.87 19.21 17.76
N VAL A 363 -40.25 20.15 18.49
CA VAL A 363 -40.93 21.37 18.96
C VAL A 363 -40.85 22.46 17.89
N PRO A 364 -41.97 22.88 17.26
CA PRO A 364 -41.94 23.91 16.24
C PRO A 364 -41.55 25.26 16.84
N SER A 365 -40.57 25.93 16.23
CA SER A 365 -40.09 27.22 16.70
C SER A 365 -39.45 28.00 15.55
N LYS A 366 -39.88 29.26 15.38
CA LYS A 366 -39.25 30.18 14.41
C LYS A 366 -37.74 30.35 14.67
N ALA A 367 -37.31 30.27 15.94
CA ALA A 367 -35.90 30.35 16.30
C ALA A 367 -35.13 29.10 15.85
N ARG A 368 -35.74 27.92 15.93
CA ARG A 368 -35.18 26.65 15.42
C ARG A 368 -35.06 26.69 13.90
N GLU A 369 -36.11 27.12 13.20
CA GLU A 369 -36.10 27.28 11.73
C GLU A 369 -34.98 28.23 11.30
N ALA A 370 -34.90 29.43 11.89
CA ALA A 370 -33.85 30.40 11.59
C ALA A 370 -32.44 29.87 11.90
N PHE A 371 -32.28 29.06 12.96
CA PHE A 371 -31.00 28.42 13.27
C PHE A 371 -30.61 27.39 12.21
N LEU A 372 -31.55 26.54 11.77
CA LEU A 372 -31.31 25.56 10.71
C LEU A 372 -31.02 26.22 9.35
N ASP A 373 -31.72 27.31 9.01
CA ASP A 373 -31.42 28.13 7.84
C ASP A 373 -30.01 28.70 7.89
N LYS A 374 -29.58 29.17 9.07
CA LYS A 374 -28.21 29.66 9.26
C LYS A 374 -27.18 28.55 9.06
N VAL A 375 -27.44 27.35 9.59
CA VAL A 375 -26.55 26.19 9.38
C VAL A 375 -26.48 25.82 7.90
N ARG A 376 -27.61 25.72 7.19
CA ARG A 376 -27.66 25.45 5.75
C ARG A 376 -26.84 26.46 4.95
N HIS A 377 -27.06 27.75 5.21
CA HIS A 377 -26.31 28.83 4.57
C HIS A 377 -24.80 28.71 4.79
N LEU A 378 -24.36 28.42 6.02
CA LEU A 378 -22.94 28.24 6.33
C LEU A 378 -22.36 26.96 5.73
N VAL A 379 -23.14 25.89 5.58
CA VAL A 379 -22.69 24.67 4.88
C VAL A 379 -22.53 24.92 3.38
N GLU A 380 -23.49 25.59 2.74
CA GLU A 380 -23.38 26.00 1.33
C GLU A 380 -22.17 26.88 1.08
N LYS A 381 -21.94 27.85 1.98
CA LYS A 381 -20.79 28.75 1.92
C LYS A 381 -19.46 28.01 2.14
N LEU A 382 -19.46 26.92 2.92
CA LEU A 382 -18.26 26.15 3.29
C LEU A 382 -17.55 25.56 2.07
N VAL A 383 -18.29 25.25 1.01
CA VAL A 383 -17.77 24.72 -0.25
C VAL A 383 -16.67 25.60 -0.84
N ASN A 384 -16.74 26.93 -0.63
CA ASN A 384 -15.73 27.88 -1.10
C ASN A 384 -14.39 27.79 -0.36
N TYR A 385 -14.37 27.11 0.80
CA TYR A 385 -13.19 26.95 1.65
C TYR A 385 -12.64 25.51 1.62
N CYS A 386 -13.26 24.60 0.87
CA CYS A 386 -12.83 23.20 0.78
C CYS A 386 -11.45 23.07 0.13
N PRO A 387 -10.40 22.63 0.85
CA PRO A 387 -9.06 22.49 0.30
C PRO A 387 -8.92 21.12 -0.37
N VAL A 388 -9.63 20.91 -1.50
CA VAL A 388 -9.75 19.60 -2.16
C VAL A 388 -8.38 18.99 -2.46
N ASP A 389 -7.49 19.75 -3.11
CA ASP A 389 -6.16 19.25 -3.48
C ASP A 389 -5.33 18.83 -2.25
N ALA A 390 -5.34 19.64 -1.19
CA ALA A 390 -4.63 19.32 0.05
C ALA A 390 -5.22 18.09 0.75
N ALA A 391 -6.55 17.91 0.71
CA ALA A 391 -7.20 16.71 1.25
C ALA A 391 -6.81 15.46 0.44
N VAL A 392 -6.71 15.59 -0.89
CA VAL A 392 -6.22 14.52 -1.77
C VAL A 392 -4.74 14.22 -1.51
N ASP A 393 -3.90 15.21 -1.27
CA ASP A 393 -2.49 15.03 -0.91
C ASP A 393 -2.34 14.29 0.43
N GLN A 394 -3.11 14.68 1.44
CA GLN A 394 -3.16 13.98 2.72
C GLN A 394 -3.71 12.56 2.59
N ASN A 395 -4.58 12.31 1.60
CA ASN A 395 -4.98 10.95 1.26
C ASN A 395 -3.84 10.16 0.59
N GLY A 396 -3.22 10.74 -0.43
CA GLY A 396 -2.07 10.15 -1.12
C GLY A 396 -0.90 9.82 -0.20
N LYS A 397 -0.60 10.68 0.78
CA LYS A 397 0.39 10.43 1.84
C LYS A 397 0.07 9.15 2.62
N ALA A 398 -1.17 9.00 3.08
CA ALA A 398 -1.59 7.82 3.82
C ALA A 398 -1.49 6.56 2.95
N ARG A 399 -1.88 6.65 1.67
CA ARG A 399 -1.76 5.55 0.70
C ARG A 399 -0.31 5.16 0.42
N LEU A 400 0.61 6.12 0.30
CA LEU A 400 2.03 5.84 0.12
C LEU A 400 2.65 5.13 1.32
N HIS A 401 2.21 5.44 2.54
CA HIS A 401 2.65 4.71 3.73
C HIS A 401 2.15 3.25 3.74
N GLU A 402 0.97 3.02 3.17
CA GLU A 402 0.35 1.69 3.05
C GLU A 402 0.96 0.87 1.91
N ALA A 403 1.43 1.54 0.84
CA ALA A 403 1.89 0.91 -0.39
C ALA A 403 3.04 -0.09 -0.19
N LEU A 404 3.03 -1.14 -1.00
CA LEU A 404 4.21 -1.99 -1.16
C LEU A 404 5.34 -1.19 -1.84
N PRO A 405 6.61 -1.50 -1.52
CA PRO A 405 7.71 -0.92 -2.28
C PRO A 405 7.58 -1.29 -3.76
N PRO A 406 7.85 -0.36 -4.68
CA PRO A 406 7.74 -0.61 -6.11
C PRO A 406 8.73 -1.68 -6.56
N LEU A 407 8.28 -2.54 -7.48
CA LEU A 407 9.16 -3.52 -8.12
C LEU A 407 9.68 -2.96 -9.46
N LEU A 408 10.98 -2.77 -9.55
CA LEU A 408 11.65 -2.39 -10.79
C LEU A 408 11.84 -3.58 -11.73
N SER A 409 11.63 -3.35 -13.03
CA SER A 409 12.00 -4.32 -14.08
C SER A 409 13.52 -4.52 -14.12
N GLN A 410 13.99 -5.59 -14.76
CA GLN A 410 15.43 -5.84 -14.88
C GLN A 410 16.17 -4.68 -15.58
N GLU A 411 15.57 -4.13 -16.62
CA GLU A 411 16.11 -2.98 -17.37
C GLU A 411 16.08 -1.68 -16.57
N GLU A 412 15.11 -1.48 -15.67
CA GLU A 412 15.11 -0.33 -14.77
C GLU A 412 16.15 -0.48 -13.68
N ARG A 413 16.32 -1.69 -13.12
CA ARG A 413 17.37 -1.97 -12.12
C ARG A 413 18.76 -1.69 -12.66
N ARG A 414 19.01 -2.04 -13.94
CA ARG A 414 20.28 -1.77 -14.67
C ARG A 414 20.56 -0.28 -14.93
N ARG A 415 19.57 0.59 -14.75
CA ARG A 415 19.62 2.03 -15.06
C ARG A 415 19.25 2.86 -13.84
N SER A 416 19.57 2.35 -12.66
CA SER A 416 19.24 2.92 -11.36
C SER A 416 20.39 2.66 -10.41
N VAL A 417 20.34 3.25 -9.22
CA VAL A 417 21.32 3.01 -8.15
C VAL A 417 21.54 1.51 -7.84
N HIS A 418 20.59 0.63 -8.18
CA HIS A 418 20.70 -0.81 -7.94
C HIS A 418 21.73 -1.54 -8.81
N SER A 419 22.34 -0.90 -9.82
CA SER A 419 23.40 -1.48 -10.66
C SER A 419 24.79 -0.88 -10.44
N GLY A 420 24.93 0.04 -9.49
CA GLY A 420 26.16 0.80 -9.25
C GLY A 420 27.30 0.00 -8.62
N GLU A 421 27.98 0.67 -7.70
CA GLU A 421 29.23 0.24 -7.07
C GLU A 421 29.14 -1.15 -6.44
N ARG A 422 30.20 -1.96 -6.62
CA ARG A 422 30.29 -3.28 -6.00
C ARG A 422 31.68 -3.61 -5.48
N TRP A 423 31.71 -4.37 -4.39
CA TRP A 423 32.96 -4.90 -3.84
C TRP A 423 33.49 -6.04 -4.73
N HIS A 424 34.70 -5.89 -5.26
CA HIS A 424 35.38 -6.93 -6.01
C HIS A 424 36.88 -6.92 -5.70
N ARG A 425 37.42 -8.10 -5.33
CA ARG A 425 38.87 -8.31 -5.11
C ARG A 425 39.56 -7.28 -4.19
N GLY A 426 38.85 -6.77 -3.17
CA GLY A 426 39.43 -5.87 -2.17
C GLY A 426 39.26 -4.37 -2.48
N GLN A 427 38.61 -4.02 -3.59
CA GLN A 427 38.31 -2.64 -3.96
C GLN A 427 36.85 -2.48 -4.40
N VAL A 428 36.37 -1.24 -4.37
CA VAL A 428 35.08 -0.87 -4.96
C VAL A 428 35.30 -0.70 -6.46
N MET A 429 34.47 -1.35 -7.27
CA MET A 429 34.48 -1.28 -8.74
C MET A 429 33.14 -0.74 -9.23
N HIS A 430 33.10 -0.27 -10.48
CA HIS A 430 31.89 0.22 -11.13
C HIS A 430 31.30 1.47 -10.47
N VAL A 431 32.17 2.42 -10.10
CA VAL A 431 31.74 3.74 -9.65
C VAL A 431 31.02 4.44 -10.79
N GLN A 432 29.82 4.93 -10.50
CA GLN A 432 28.95 5.59 -11.48
C GLN A 432 28.53 6.94 -10.93
N GLU A 433 28.74 7.99 -11.71
CA GLU A 433 28.27 9.33 -11.39
C GLU A 433 27.20 9.77 -12.39
N LEU A 434 26.22 10.52 -11.90
CA LEU A 434 25.23 11.12 -12.76
C LEU A 434 25.90 12.29 -13.51
N ASP A 435 25.68 12.37 -14.81
CA ASP A 435 26.21 13.45 -15.66
C ASP A 435 25.11 14.51 -15.94
N PRO A 436 25.43 15.80 -16.09
CA PRO A 436 24.45 16.83 -16.44
C PRO A 436 23.69 16.57 -17.76
N ASP A 437 24.29 15.84 -18.72
CA ASP A 437 23.65 15.42 -19.95
C ASP A 437 22.78 14.15 -19.80
N ALA A 438 22.84 13.50 -18.63
CA ALA A 438 22.02 12.33 -18.36
C ALA A 438 20.53 12.67 -18.45
N GLN A 439 19.79 11.78 -19.10
CA GLN A 439 18.33 11.85 -19.19
C GLN A 439 17.74 10.97 -18.09
N VAL A 440 16.96 11.56 -17.18
CA VAL A 440 16.36 10.90 -16.03
C VAL A 440 14.83 10.96 -16.08
N ARG A 441 14.18 10.00 -15.44
CA ARG A 441 12.73 10.03 -15.17
C ARG A 441 12.46 9.41 -13.81
N LEU A 442 11.29 9.69 -13.24
CA LEU A 442 10.81 8.91 -12.10
C LEU A 442 10.75 7.42 -12.46
N ALA A 443 11.20 6.57 -11.55
CA ALA A 443 11.05 5.13 -11.69
C ALA A 443 9.55 4.76 -11.69
N ARG A 444 8.78 5.34 -10.76
CA ARG A 444 7.33 5.15 -10.62
C ARG A 444 6.69 6.47 -10.19
N ARG A 445 5.67 6.94 -10.91
CA ARG A 445 4.95 8.19 -10.61
C ARG A 445 4.05 8.05 -9.38
N ASN A 446 3.36 6.93 -9.24
CA ASN A 446 2.45 6.63 -8.13
C ASN A 446 3.18 6.29 -6.82
N ALA A 447 4.52 6.16 -6.85
CA ALA A 447 5.35 5.86 -5.68
C ALA A 447 5.92 7.12 -5.01
N VAL A 448 5.55 8.31 -5.48
CA VAL A 448 5.91 9.60 -4.89
C VAL A 448 4.70 10.52 -4.77
N ARG A 449 4.70 11.41 -3.77
CA ARG A 449 3.69 12.45 -3.61
C ARG A 449 4.28 13.68 -2.93
N MET A 450 4.14 14.84 -3.58
CA MET A 450 4.45 16.11 -2.95
C MET A 450 3.29 16.51 -2.04
N VAL A 451 3.62 16.91 -0.81
CA VAL A 451 2.64 17.34 0.20
C VAL A 451 3.18 18.58 0.89
N VAL A 452 2.35 19.61 0.98
CA VAL A 452 2.67 20.81 1.77
C VAL A 452 2.20 20.58 3.20
N GLU A 453 3.13 20.62 4.15
CA GLU A 453 2.84 20.49 5.57
C GLU A 453 3.44 21.67 6.33
N GLU A 454 2.60 22.41 7.06
CA GLU A 454 3.00 23.61 7.79
C GLU A 454 3.68 24.65 6.89
N GLU A 455 5.01 24.71 6.94
CA GLU A 455 5.85 25.63 6.16
C GLU A 455 6.88 24.89 5.28
N GLU A 456 6.71 23.58 5.04
CA GLU A 456 7.62 22.75 4.25
C GLU A 456 6.91 22.02 3.10
N VAL A 457 7.63 21.81 2.00
CA VAL A 457 7.23 20.89 0.93
C VAL A 457 7.97 19.57 1.14
N ARG A 458 7.21 18.47 1.28
CA ARG A 458 7.76 17.13 1.48
C ARG A 458 7.42 16.23 0.29
N LEU A 459 8.42 15.53 -0.24
CA LEU A 459 8.25 14.45 -1.20
C LEU A 459 8.16 13.13 -0.45
N TYR A 460 6.95 12.67 -0.17
CA TYR A 460 6.72 11.33 0.36
C TYR A 460 6.97 10.28 -0.71
N HIS A 461 7.49 9.11 -0.33
CA HIS A 461 7.74 8.02 -1.27
C HIS A 461 7.60 6.63 -0.65
N SER A 462 7.38 5.61 -1.49
CA SER A 462 7.24 4.20 -1.06
C SER A 462 8.45 3.32 -1.38
N PHE A 463 9.51 3.85 -2.01
CA PHE A 463 10.73 3.08 -2.37
C PHE A 463 11.40 2.38 -1.18
N ASP A 464 11.37 3.01 -0.01
CA ASP A 464 11.95 2.49 1.22
C ASP A 464 10.94 1.72 2.10
N ASN A 465 9.71 1.49 1.62
CA ASN A 465 8.71 0.74 2.38
C ASN A 465 9.12 -0.72 2.58
N SER A 466 8.62 -1.31 3.66
CA SER A 466 8.70 -2.76 3.86
C SER A 466 7.64 -3.48 3.04
N ARG A 467 7.89 -4.75 2.69
CA ARG A 467 6.84 -5.64 2.17
C ARG A 467 5.84 -6.06 3.27
N ARG A 468 6.21 -5.91 4.55
CA ARG A 468 5.27 -5.99 5.67
C ARG A 468 4.46 -4.70 5.71
N TYR A 469 3.14 -4.82 5.78
CA TYR A 469 2.22 -3.68 5.84
C TYR A 469 2.60 -2.70 6.95
N LYS A 470 2.85 -1.43 6.60
CA LYS A 470 3.34 -0.38 7.52
C LYS A 470 4.52 -0.81 8.39
N GLY A 471 5.39 -1.69 7.89
CA GLY A 471 6.55 -2.19 8.63
C GLY A 471 7.65 -1.15 8.86
N ARG A 472 7.49 0.06 8.32
CA ARG A 472 8.34 1.24 8.51
C ARG A 472 7.44 2.47 8.66
N ASP A 473 7.96 3.50 9.31
CA ASP A 473 7.33 4.82 9.35
C ASP A 473 7.28 5.44 7.94
N PRO A 474 6.39 6.43 7.69
CA PRO A 474 6.37 7.16 6.43
C PRO A 474 7.77 7.72 6.08
N GLN A 475 8.16 7.65 4.81
CA GLN A 475 9.45 8.13 4.32
C GLN A 475 9.24 9.38 3.44
N TRP A 476 10.08 10.39 3.60
CA TRP A 476 10.02 11.61 2.80
C TRP A 476 11.37 12.31 2.66
N ILE A 477 11.45 13.18 1.66
CA ILE A 477 12.54 14.14 1.44
C ILE A 477 11.96 15.55 1.63
N VAL A 478 12.63 16.39 2.40
CA VAL A 478 12.27 17.82 2.51
C VAL A 478 12.83 18.53 1.29
N LEU A 479 11.98 19.25 0.56
CA LEU A 479 12.37 20.00 -0.64
C LEU A 479 12.53 21.48 -0.30
N GLY A 480 13.61 22.09 -0.80
CA GLY A 480 13.75 23.54 -0.85
C GLY A 480 12.69 24.20 -1.74
N ASP A 481 12.46 25.50 -1.55
CA ASP A 481 11.48 26.28 -2.32
C ASP A 481 11.79 26.32 -3.83
N ASP A 482 13.08 26.23 -4.15
CA ASP A 482 13.70 26.16 -5.48
C ASP A 482 13.65 24.74 -6.06
N GLN A 483 13.82 23.72 -5.22
CA GLN A 483 13.75 22.30 -5.63
C GLN A 483 12.33 21.82 -5.95
N ALA A 484 11.30 22.37 -5.30
CA ALA A 484 9.92 21.92 -5.48
C ALA A 484 9.44 21.97 -6.96
N PRO A 485 9.64 23.06 -7.74
CA PRO A 485 9.34 23.08 -9.17
C PRO A 485 10.06 22.02 -9.99
N ALA A 486 11.30 21.66 -9.65
CA ALA A 486 12.05 20.65 -10.37
C ALA A 486 11.50 19.25 -10.16
N VAL A 487 11.10 18.92 -8.92
CA VAL A 487 10.40 17.67 -8.62
C VAL A 487 9.01 17.64 -9.28
N GLU A 488 8.27 18.76 -9.28
CA GLU A 488 6.99 18.89 -9.98
C GLU A 488 7.15 18.62 -11.49
N ALA A 489 8.19 19.19 -12.12
CA ALA A 489 8.50 18.95 -13.53
C ALA A 489 8.80 17.47 -13.82
N LEU A 490 9.55 16.78 -12.96
CA LEU A 490 9.81 15.34 -13.07
C LEU A 490 8.55 14.49 -12.94
N VAL A 491 7.64 14.85 -12.02
CA VAL A 491 6.35 14.17 -11.84
C VAL A 491 5.44 14.34 -13.05
N LEU A 492 5.39 15.55 -13.62
CA LEU A 492 4.55 15.87 -14.78
C LEU A 492 5.12 15.34 -16.10
N ALA A 493 6.44 15.20 -16.20
CA ALA A 493 7.10 14.68 -17.40
C ALA A 493 6.98 13.16 -17.54
N TYR A 494 6.70 12.42 -16.46
CA TYR A 494 6.58 10.97 -16.49
C TYR A 494 5.52 10.49 -17.51
N PRO A 495 5.80 9.44 -18.32
CA PRO A 495 6.97 8.55 -18.32
C PRO A 495 8.15 9.04 -19.18
N GLY A 496 8.07 10.27 -19.68
CA GLY A 496 9.14 10.92 -20.43
C GLY A 496 10.39 11.16 -19.59
N TYR A 497 11.51 11.33 -20.30
CA TYR A 497 12.80 11.65 -19.71
C TYR A 497 13.06 13.15 -19.79
N VAL A 498 13.67 13.68 -18.74
CA VAL A 498 14.14 15.07 -18.63
C VAL A 498 15.65 15.04 -18.52
N LYS A 499 16.35 15.90 -19.24
CA LYS A 499 17.80 16.07 -19.07
C LYS A 499 18.06 16.71 -17.71
N VAL A 500 19.08 16.26 -16.97
CA VAL A 500 19.42 16.83 -15.65
C VAL A 500 19.66 18.34 -15.76
N ASP A 501 20.39 18.76 -16.80
CA ASP A 501 20.64 20.17 -17.08
C ASP A 501 19.40 21.00 -17.42
N ASP A 502 18.29 20.37 -17.80
CA ASP A 502 17.04 21.07 -18.13
C ASP A 502 16.09 21.17 -16.91
N LEU A 503 16.50 20.69 -15.73
CA LEU A 503 15.70 20.83 -14.52
C LEU A 503 15.51 22.32 -14.17
N PRO A 504 14.28 22.75 -13.80
CA PRO A 504 13.94 24.15 -13.54
C PRO A 504 14.48 24.64 -12.18
N LEU A 505 15.81 24.69 -12.08
CA LEU A 505 16.61 25.25 -11.00
C LEU A 505 17.61 26.24 -11.61
N ASP A 506 17.92 27.33 -10.91
CA ASP A 506 18.77 28.38 -11.47
C ASP A 506 20.24 27.96 -11.61
N ASN A 507 20.73 27.13 -10.70
CA ASN A 507 22.12 26.71 -10.60
C ASN A 507 22.33 25.27 -11.13
N PRO A 508 23.26 25.04 -12.09
CA PRO A 508 23.57 23.69 -12.58
C PRO A 508 24.05 22.71 -11.51
N VAL A 509 24.74 23.19 -10.47
CA VAL A 509 25.19 22.33 -9.35
C VAL A 509 23.97 21.79 -8.60
N ASP A 510 22.99 22.66 -8.29
CA ASP A 510 21.78 22.27 -7.56
C ASP A 510 20.91 21.31 -8.37
N ARG A 511 20.92 21.43 -9.72
CA ARG A 511 20.25 20.46 -10.62
C ARG A 511 20.85 19.07 -10.45
N LEU A 512 22.17 18.98 -10.48
CA LEU A 512 22.88 17.71 -10.34
C LEU A 512 22.71 17.13 -8.94
N GLU A 513 22.82 17.94 -7.88
CA GLU A 513 22.64 17.51 -6.50
C GLU A 513 21.23 16.94 -6.25
N LEU A 514 20.18 17.63 -6.73
CA LEU A 514 18.81 17.13 -6.61
C LEU A 514 18.62 15.82 -7.39
N ALA A 515 19.13 15.74 -8.63
CA ALA A 515 19.02 14.54 -9.44
C ALA A 515 19.75 13.35 -8.81
N SER A 516 20.97 13.56 -8.30
CA SER A 516 21.76 12.54 -7.60
C SER A 516 21.05 12.09 -6.32
N LEU A 517 20.52 13.00 -5.50
CA LEU A 517 19.74 12.66 -4.31
C LEU A 517 18.56 11.73 -4.62
N LEU A 518 17.78 12.05 -5.66
CA LEU A 518 16.64 11.23 -6.06
C LEU A 518 17.07 9.90 -6.70
N TYR A 519 18.18 9.89 -7.44
CA TYR A 519 18.76 8.67 -8.01
C TYR A 519 19.26 7.72 -6.92
N ASP A 520 19.99 8.22 -5.93
CA ASP A 520 20.52 7.44 -4.80
C ASP A 520 19.40 6.84 -3.95
N LYS A 521 18.26 7.53 -3.88
CA LYS A 521 17.02 7.03 -3.25
C LYS A 521 16.26 6.00 -4.08
N GLY A 522 16.75 5.67 -5.28
CA GLY A 522 16.10 4.77 -6.24
C GLY A 522 14.83 5.36 -6.87
N ILE A 523 14.56 6.65 -6.66
CA ILE A 523 13.37 7.34 -7.17
C ILE A 523 13.51 7.66 -8.65
N LEU A 524 14.73 7.90 -9.13
CA LEU A 524 15.02 8.11 -10.55
C LEU A 524 15.61 6.87 -11.22
N VAL A 525 15.35 6.77 -12.52
CA VAL A 525 16.07 5.90 -13.45
C VAL A 525 16.60 6.73 -14.61
N THR A 526 17.76 6.34 -15.13
CA THR A 526 18.39 6.97 -16.29
C THR A 526 17.89 6.33 -17.58
N LYS A 527 18.01 7.05 -18.70
CA LYS A 527 17.62 6.56 -20.03
C LYS A 527 18.54 5.44 -20.49
N GLN A 528 19.84 5.62 -20.30
CA GLN A 528 20.89 4.63 -20.53
C GLN A 528 21.58 4.30 -19.20
N PRO A 529 22.16 3.10 -19.05
CA PRO A 529 23.04 2.81 -17.92
C PRO A 529 24.12 3.89 -17.79
N LEU A 530 24.46 4.29 -16.56
CA LEU A 530 25.55 5.24 -16.34
C LEU A 530 26.88 4.60 -16.74
N GLU A 531 27.76 5.41 -17.32
CA GLU A 531 29.12 4.99 -17.63
C GLU A 531 29.89 4.73 -16.34
N ILE A 532 30.79 3.75 -16.38
CA ILE A 532 31.68 3.48 -15.26
C ILE A 532 32.78 4.53 -15.33
N ALA A 533 32.98 5.27 -14.25
CA ALA A 533 34.11 6.17 -14.15
C ALA A 533 35.41 5.37 -14.33
N ASP A 534 36.25 5.80 -15.27
CA ASP A 534 37.59 5.22 -15.44
C ASP A 534 38.43 5.54 -14.19
N ASP A 535 39.02 4.50 -13.58
CA ASP A 535 39.87 4.58 -12.37
C ASP A 535 41.13 5.45 -12.56
#